data_AF-K2BN47-F1
#
_entry.id   AF-K2BN47-F1
#
_cell.length_a   1.000
_cell.length_b   1.000
_cell.length_c   1.000
_cell.angle_alpha   90.00
_cell.angle_beta   90.00
_cell.angle_gamma   90.00
#
_symmetry.space_group_name_H-M   'P 1'
#
loop_
_entity.id
_entity.type
_entity.pdbx_description
1 polymer ?
#
loop_
_entity_poly.entity_id
_entity_poly.type
_entity_poly.pdbx_seq_one_letter_code
_entity_poly.pdbx_strand_id
1 'polypeptide(L)'
;MKIHCRQSGQAILVIVMICLVLGILAGAVLSFQRGQIALLSRSARDYVALSVAEAGLHAVLAEMRADYQFVTHGNPYIPVDDWPSASENRYNHLKSFELLKLDNNDRGTYSGSVELPAMKLNGKFKVRVKLIKSLNSPDSKTVDEAHRYFLLEAVGRVEDTCRKISTVIEKTTPG
;
A
#
# COMPACT_ATOMS: atom_id res chain seq x y z
N MET A 1 -6.31 -81.73 16.92
CA MET A 1 -6.70 -80.81 15.83
C MET A 1 -6.42 -79.39 16.29
N LYS A 2 -5.26 -78.84 15.92
CA LYS A 2 -4.83 -77.48 16.31
C LYS A 2 -5.33 -76.52 15.24
N ILE A 3 -6.30 -75.66 15.58
CA ILE A 3 -6.65 -74.49 14.77
C ILE A 3 -5.97 -73.31 15.47
N HIS A 4 -4.84 -72.89 14.90
CA HIS A 4 -4.00 -71.80 15.37
C HIS A 4 -4.64 -70.42 15.12
N CYS A 5 -4.35 -69.49 16.03
CA CYS A 5 -4.69 -68.07 16.05
C CYS A 5 -4.69 -67.40 14.67
N ARG A 6 -5.86 -66.98 14.18
CA ARG A 6 -6.00 -66.17 12.95
C ARG A 6 -6.44 -64.72 13.21
N GLN A 7 -6.76 -64.36 14.46
CA GLN A 7 -7.32 -63.05 14.83
C GLN A 7 -6.27 -61.96 15.11
N SER A 8 -5.04 -62.31 15.52
CA SER A 8 -4.00 -61.32 15.84
C SER A 8 -3.42 -60.61 14.62
N GLY A 9 -3.40 -61.26 13.44
CA GLY A 9 -2.89 -60.66 12.20
C GLY A 9 -3.82 -59.62 11.57
N GLN A 10 -5.14 -59.77 11.71
CA GLN A 10 -6.10 -58.78 11.22
C GLN A 10 -6.07 -57.49 12.05
N ALA A 11 -5.89 -57.58 13.36
CA ALA A 11 -5.85 -56.40 14.23
C ALA A 11 -4.67 -55.48 13.91
N ILE A 12 -3.49 -56.04 13.61
CA ILE A 12 -2.28 -55.27 13.26
C ILE A 12 -2.49 -54.50 11.94
N LEU A 13 -3.11 -55.13 10.93
CA LEU A 13 -3.42 -54.49 9.65
C LEU A 13 -4.37 -53.29 9.82
N VAL A 14 -5.39 -53.42 10.67
CA VAL A 14 -6.34 -52.34 10.95
C VAL A 14 -5.64 -51.17 11.65
N ILE A 15 -4.78 -51.43 12.62
CA ILE A 15 -4.01 -50.38 13.32
C ILE A 15 -3.09 -49.64 12.35
N VAL A 16 -2.38 -50.35 11.46
CA VAL A 16 -1.51 -49.72 10.46
C VAL A 16 -2.31 -48.84 9.49
N MET A 17 -3.48 -49.30 9.05
CA MET A 17 -4.38 -48.51 8.20
C MET A 17 -4.89 -47.24 8.91
N ILE A 18 -5.28 -47.35 10.18
CA ILE A 18 -5.70 -46.19 10.98
C ILE A 18 -4.55 -45.18 11.13
N CYS A 19 -3.33 -45.64 11.45
CA CYS A 19 -2.15 -44.78 11.55
C CYS A 19 -1.83 -44.09 10.21
N LEU A 20 -1.99 -44.79 9.08
CA LEU A 20 -1.74 -44.24 7.76
C LEU A 20 -2.78 -43.15 7.42
N VAL A 21 -4.07 -43.41 7.68
CA VAL A 21 -5.13 -42.42 7.48
C VAL A 21 -4.93 -41.20 8.37
N LEU A 22 -4.61 -41.40 9.65
CA LEU A 22 -4.32 -40.31 10.58
C LEU A 22 -3.08 -39.51 10.16
N GLY A 23 -2.04 -40.18 9.64
CA GLY A 23 -0.83 -39.53 9.13
C GLY A 23 -1.12 -38.63 7.93
N ILE A 24 -1.93 -39.10 6.98
CA ILE A 24 -2.37 -38.29 5.83
C ILE A 24 -3.22 -37.11 6.29
N LEU A 25 -4.16 -37.33 7.22
CA LEU A 25 -5.03 -36.28 7.73
C LEU A 25 -4.24 -35.20 8.48
N ALA A 26 -3.30 -35.61 9.34
CA ALA A 26 -2.42 -34.70 10.06
C ALA A 26 -1.52 -33.91 9.10
N GLY A 27 -0.98 -34.56 8.06
CA GLY A 27 -0.23 -33.89 7.00
C GLY A 27 -1.06 -32.83 6.27
N ALA A 28 -2.31 -33.16 5.93
CA ALA A 28 -3.24 -32.22 5.30
C ALA A 28 -3.54 -31.01 6.21
N VAL A 29 -3.83 -31.23 7.50
CA VAL A 29 -4.08 -30.15 8.47
C VAL A 29 -2.86 -29.23 8.62
N LEU A 30 -1.66 -29.81 8.75
CA LEU A 30 -0.43 -29.02 8.85
C LEU A 30 -0.16 -28.19 7.59
N SER A 31 -0.42 -28.76 6.40
CA SER A 31 -0.29 -28.03 5.13
C SER A 31 -1.28 -26.87 5.04
N PHE A 32 -2.51 -27.07 5.51
CA PHE A 32 -3.56 -26.05 5.53
C PHE A 32 -3.23 -24.92 6.51
N GLN A 33 -2.77 -25.25 7.72
CA GLN A 33 -2.33 -24.26 8.71
C GLN A 33 -1.17 -23.40 8.19
N ARG A 34 -0.17 -24.02 7.54
CA ARG A 34 0.92 -23.28 6.89
C ARG A 34 0.41 -22.34 5.81
N GLY A 35 -0.55 -22.78 5.01
CA GLY A 35 -1.22 -21.94 4.00
C GLY A 35 -1.94 -20.73 4.62
N GLN A 36 -2.70 -20.94 5.70
CA GLN A 36 -3.39 -19.86 6.40
C GLN A 36 -2.41 -18.83 7.00
N ILE A 37 -1.34 -19.29 7.65
CA ILE A 37 -0.32 -18.40 8.23
C ILE A 37 0.36 -17.56 7.14
N ALA A 38 0.68 -18.17 5.99
CA ALA A 38 1.28 -17.46 4.86
C ALA A 38 0.33 -16.41 4.24
N LEU A 39 -0.97 -16.70 4.17
CA LEU A 39 -1.97 -15.73 3.70
C LEU A 39 -2.14 -14.58 4.69
N LEU A 40 -2.18 -14.87 5.99
CA LEU A 40 -2.27 -13.86 7.05
C LEU A 40 -1.04 -12.94 7.06
N SER A 41 0.17 -13.50 6.93
CA SER A 41 1.40 -12.70 6.89
C SER A 41 1.46 -11.83 5.63
N ARG A 42 0.99 -12.32 4.48
CA ARG A 42 0.87 -11.51 3.26
C ARG A 42 -0.15 -10.39 3.42
N SER A 43 -1.33 -10.68 3.96
CA SER A 43 -2.37 -9.67 4.19
C SER A 43 -1.91 -8.59 5.17
N ALA A 44 -1.16 -8.96 6.21
CA ALA A 44 -0.58 -8.00 7.14
C ALA A 44 0.42 -7.07 6.43
N ARG A 45 1.33 -7.62 5.60
CA ARG A 45 2.29 -6.82 4.82
C ARG A 45 1.60 -5.90 3.82
N ASP A 46 0.54 -6.38 3.17
CA ASP A 46 -0.29 -5.58 2.29
C ASP A 46 -0.95 -4.39 3.00
N TYR A 47 -1.47 -4.61 4.21
CA TYR A 47 -2.03 -3.55 5.03
C TYR A 47 -0.97 -2.52 5.43
N VAL A 48 0.22 -2.98 5.86
CA VAL A 48 1.33 -2.08 6.19
C VAL A 48 1.78 -1.28 4.96
N ALA A 49 1.86 -1.90 3.79
CA ALA A 49 2.19 -1.21 2.54
C ALA A 49 1.17 -0.13 2.18
N LEU A 50 -0.12 -0.36 2.48
CA LEU A 50 -1.16 0.65 2.34
C LEU A 50 -0.96 1.81 3.32
N SER A 51 -0.73 1.54 4.61
CA SER A 51 -0.48 2.60 5.60
C SER A 51 0.77 3.42 5.29
N VAL A 52 1.80 2.81 4.72
CA VAL A 52 2.98 3.52 4.22
C VAL A 52 2.64 4.44 3.05
N ALA A 53 1.75 4.02 2.15
CA ALA A 53 1.26 4.87 1.06
C ALA A 53 0.44 6.06 1.61
N GLU A 54 -0.40 5.82 2.62
CA GLU A 54 -1.17 6.86 3.31
C GLU A 54 -0.28 7.87 4.02
N ALA A 55 0.80 7.42 4.66
CA ALA A 55 1.78 8.33 5.27
C ALA A 55 2.38 9.29 4.24
N GLY A 56 2.73 8.78 3.05
CA GLY A 56 3.19 9.61 1.93
C GLY A 56 2.11 10.59 1.45
N LEU A 57 0.86 10.14 1.35
CA LEU A 57 -0.27 10.99 0.97
C LEU A 57 -0.46 12.14 1.97
N HIS A 58 -0.39 11.85 3.27
CA HIS A 58 -0.51 12.87 4.32
C HIS A 58 0.65 13.86 4.31
N ALA A 59 1.87 13.40 4.05
CA ALA A 59 3.03 14.28 3.90
C ALA A 59 2.81 15.26 2.72
N VAL A 60 2.39 14.76 1.56
CA VAL A 60 2.07 15.61 0.41
C VAL A 60 0.91 16.58 0.70
N LEU A 61 -0.14 16.14 1.39
CA LEU A 61 -1.22 17.05 1.79
C LEU A 61 -0.75 18.17 2.71
N ALA A 62 0.21 17.88 3.59
CA ALA A 62 0.83 18.88 4.44
C ALA A 62 1.76 19.83 3.65
N GLU A 63 2.48 19.34 2.63
CA GLU A 63 3.20 20.21 1.68
C GLU A 63 2.24 21.14 0.93
N MET A 64 1.12 20.61 0.41
CA MET A 64 0.10 21.42 -0.29
C MET A 64 -0.58 22.46 0.59
N ARG A 65 -0.60 22.24 1.92
CA ARG A 65 -1.05 23.23 2.90
C ARG A 65 -0.02 24.32 3.15
N ALA A 66 1.28 23.98 3.08
CA ALA A 66 2.36 24.93 3.27
C ALA A 66 2.61 25.77 2.01
N ASP A 67 2.59 25.14 0.82
CA ASP A 67 2.72 25.78 -0.47
C ASP A 67 1.51 25.46 -1.36
N TYR A 68 0.77 26.51 -1.67
CA TYR A 68 -0.43 26.45 -2.48
C TYR A 68 -0.15 26.06 -3.94
N GLN A 69 1.10 26.17 -4.40
CA GLN A 69 1.56 25.84 -5.75
C GLN A 69 2.24 24.47 -5.82
N PHE A 70 2.22 23.69 -4.73
CA PHE A 70 2.92 22.41 -4.69
C PHE A 70 2.33 21.41 -5.68
N VAL A 71 3.10 21.09 -6.72
CA VAL A 71 2.84 20.02 -7.68
C VAL A 71 4.15 19.32 -7.99
N THR A 72 4.11 18.00 -8.16
CA THR A 72 5.33 17.24 -8.47
C THR A 72 5.52 17.05 -9.98
N HIS A 73 4.44 17.12 -10.77
CA HIS A 73 4.49 17.07 -12.22
C HIS A 73 3.67 18.22 -12.82
N GLY A 74 4.24 18.84 -13.87
CA GLY A 74 3.57 19.89 -14.62
C GLY A 74 3.59 21.23 -13.89
N ASN A 75 2.58 22.05 -14.17
CA ASN A 75 2.45 23.40 -13.66
C ASN A 75 1.18 23.49 -12.79
N PRO A 76 1.22 24.18 -11.63
CA PRO A 76 0.05 24.36 -10.75
C PRO A 76 -1.10 25.17 -11.37
N TYR A 77 -0.90 25.77 -12.55
CA TYR A 77 -1.89 26.57 -13.28
C TYR A 77 -2.31 25.98 -14.62
N ILE A 78 -1.61 24.96 -15.14
CA ILE A 78 -1.90 24.40 -16.46
C ILE A 78 -2.34 22.95 -16.25
N PRO A 79 -3.64 22.66 -16.40
CA PRO A 79 -4.13 21.30 -16.24
C PRO A 79 -3.59 20.40 -17.35
N VAL A 80 -3.30 19.15 -17.00
CA VAL A 80 -2.65 18.17 -17.88
C VAL A 80 -3.36 16.82 -17.81
N ASP A 81 -3.62 16.23 -18.98
CA ASP A 81 -4.34 14.95 -19.09
C ASP A 81 -3.47 13.77 -18.67
N ASP A 82 -2.18 13.77 -19.05
CA ASP A 82 -1.19 12.75 -18.68
C ASP A 82 -0.26 13.20 -17.54
N TRP A 83 0.72 12.38 -17.18
CA TRP A 83 1.80 12.76 -16.25
C TRP A 83 2.92 13.47 -17.03
N PRO A 84 3.00 14.82 -17.00
CA PRO A 84 4.03 15.57 -17.73
C PRO A 84 5.39 15.44 -17.05
N SER A 85 6.39 16.19 -17.49
CA SER A 85 7.70 16.25 -16.83
C SER A 85 7.60 16.69 -15.36
N ALA A 86 8.60 16.28 -14.57
CA ALA A 86 8.77 16.73 -13.20
C ALA A 86 8.74 18.26 -13.11
N SER A 87 8.04 18.78 -12.10
CA SER A 87 8.05 20.20 -11.76
C SER A 87 9.46 20.63 -11.33
N GLU A 88 9.83 21.87 -11.64
CA GLU A 88 11.10 22.47 -11.22
C GLU A 88 11.13 22.80 -9.72
N ASN A 89 9.99 22.72 -9.03
CA ASN A 89 9.90 23.04 -7.61
C ASN A 89 10.55 21.91 -6.78
N ARG A 90 11.70 22.21 -6.17
CA ARG A 90 12.53 21.25 -5.41
C ARG A 90 12.48 21.46 -3.90
N TYR A 91 11.75 22.47 -3.44
CA TYR A 91 11.72 22.80 -2.02
C TYR A 91 10.66 21.96 -1.29
N ASN A 92 11.09 21.21 -0.28
CA ASN A 92 10.21 20.52 0.65
C ASN A 92 10.08 21.38 1.91
N HIS A 93 8.85 21.74 2.29
CA HIS A 93 8.58 22.48 3.52
C HIS A 93 8.64 21.56 4.74
N LEU A 94 8.24 20.29 4.56
CA LEU A 94 8.37 19.29 5.59
C LEU A 94 9.81 18.76 5.65
N LYS A 95 10.26 18.57 6.88
CA LYS A 95 11.52 17.90 7.19
C LYS A 95 11.22 16.53 7.76
N SER A 96 12.19 15.63 7.64
CA SER A 96 12.17 14.35 8.32
C SER A 96 11.91 14.56 9.82
N PHE A 97 11.01 13.75 10.39
CA PHE A 97 10.62 13.82 11.78
C PHE A 97 10.46 12.41 12.34
N GLU A 98 11.21 12.10 13.40
CA GLU A 98 11.23 10.79 14.07
C GLU A 98 11.36 9.62 13.09
N LEU A 99 10.28 8.84 12.95
CA LEU A 99 10.19 7.63 12.14
C LEU A 99 9.93 7.91 10.65
N LEU A 100 9.56 9.16 10.32
CA LEU A 100 9.35 9.61 8.94
C LEU A 100 10.62 10.25 8.40
N LYS A 101 11.22 9.63 7.40
CA LYS A 101 12.39 10.14 6.68
C LYS A 101 11.96 10.56 5.27
N LEU A 102 12.11 11.83 4.96
CA LEU A 102 11.82 12.38 3.65
C LEU A 102 13.11 12.43 2.84
N ASP A 103 13.04 11.97 1.59
CA ASP A 103 14.14 12.10 0.65
C ASP A 103 14.09 13.48 -0.03
N ASN A 104 15.24 13.98 -0.48
CA ASN A 104 15.25 15.16 -1.33
C ASN A 104 14.51 14.86 -2.64
N ASN A 105 13.67 15.81 -3.06
CA ASN A 105 12.69 15.67 -4.13
C ASN A 105 13.37 15.73 -5.52
N ASP A 106 14.27 14.78 -5.80
CA ASP A 106 14.97 14.70 -7.07
C ASP A 106 14.14 13.88 -8.06
N ARG A 107 13.53 14.58 -9.05
CA ARG A 107 12.78 14.03 -10.20
C ARG A 107 11.26 13.86 -10.02
N GLY A 108 10.58 14.87 -9.49
CA GLY A 108 9.11 14.99 -9.60
C GLY A 108 8.30 13.93 -8.85
N THR A 109 8.92 13.22 -7.92
CA THR A 109 8.25 12.25 -7.07
C THR A 109 8.63 12.52 -5.63
N TYR A 110 7.63 12.86 -4.82
CA TYR A 110 7.81 13.03 -3.39
C TYR A 110 8.03 11.68 -2.74
N SER A 111 9.24 11.40 -2.27
CA SER A 111 9.60 10.11 -1.71
C SER A 111 10.07 10.20 -0.27
N GLY A 112 9.88 9.10 0.43
CA GLY A 112 10.36 8.95 1.78
C GLY A 112 10.23 7.52 2.26
N SER A 113 10.58 7.34 3.53
CA SER A 113 10.48 6.08 4.24
C SER A 113 9.88 6.27 5.62
N VAL A 114 9.20 5.23 6.08
CA VAL A 114 8.60 5.14 7.41
C VAL A 114 9.19 3.93 8.10
N GLU A 115 9.85 4.18 9.23
CA GLU A 115 10.36 3.13 10.09
C GLU A 115 9.24 2.63 11.01
N LEU A 116 9.08 1.31 11.10
CA LEU A 116 8.07 0.65 11.94
C LEU A 116 8.79 -0.25 12.97
N PRO A 117 9.31 0.31 14.08
CA PRO A 117 10.19 -0.41 15.01
C PRO A 117 9.52 -1.64 15.62
N ALA A 118 8.22 -1.54 15.95
CA ALA A 118 7.45 -2.64 16.54
C ALA A 118 7.39 -3.88 15.63
N MET A 119 7.41 -3.68 14.32
CA MET A 119 7.38 -4.76 13.33
C MET A 119 8.75 -5.07 12.72
N LYS A 120 9.78 -4.27 13.07
CA LYS A 120 11.12 -4.31 12.45
C LYS A 120 11.08 -4.18 10.92
N LEU A 121 10.12 -3.40 10.41
CA LEU A 121 9.94 -3.17 8.98
C LEU A 121 10.31 -1.73 8.63
N ASN A 122 10.76 -1.54 7.39
CA ASN A 122 10.93 -0.22 6.79
C ASN A 122 10.08 -0.15 5.52
N GLY A 123 9.14 0.78 5.50
CA GLY A 123 8.30 1.06 4.36
C GLY A 123 8.85 2.23 3.55
N LYS A 124 8.76 2.15 2.23
CA LYS A 124 9.08 3.28 1.34
C LYS A 124 7.83 3.75 0.63
N PHE A 125 7.65 5.05 0.50
CA PHE A 125 6.58 5.62 -0.28
C PHE A 125 7.10 6.52 -1.40
N LYS A 126 6.28 6.64 -2.43
CA LYS A 126 6.46 7.56 -3.55
C LYS A 126 5.11 8.16 -3.89
N VAL A 127 5.04 9.49 -3.96
CA VAL A 127 3.82 10.21 -4.26
C VAL A 127 4.05 11.17 -5.40
N ARG A 128 3.06 11.25 -6.29
CA ARG A 128 3.03 12.20 -7.39
C ARG A 128 1.72 12.98 -7.39
N VAL A 129 1.82 14.26 -7.72
CA VAL A 129 0.70 15.20 -7.74
C VAL A 129 0.70 15.98 -9.05
N LYS A 130 -0.48 16.13 -9.65
CA LYS A 130 -0.71 17.02 -10.79
C LYS A 130 -2.07 17.71 -10.71
N LEU A 131 -2.18 18.87 -11.35
CA LEU A 131 -3.47 19.53 -11.59
C LEU A 131 -4.22 18.81 -12.72
N ILE A 132 -5.51 18.52 -12.51
CA ILE A 132 -6.36 17.93 -13.55
C ILE A 132 -7.33 18.96 -14.12
N LYS A 133 -7.71 18.74 -15.38
CA LYS A 133 -8.69 19.58 -16.05
C LYS A 133 -10.07 19.33 -15.46
N SER A 134 -10.70 20.39 -14.96
CA SER A 134 -12.12 20.40 -14.61
C SER A 134 -12.87 21.36 -15.52
N LEU A 135 -14.11 21.01 -15.85
CA LEU A 135 -15.04 21.90 -16.51
C LEU A 135 -15.81 22.65 -15.42
N ASN A 136 -15.94 23.97 -15.57
CA ASN A 136 -16.79 24.76 -14.69
C ASN A 136 -18.24 24.31 -14.87
N SER A 137 -18.95 24.11 -13.75
CA SER A 137 -20.40 23.91 -13.82
C SER A 137 -21.07 25.12 -14.49
N PRO A 138 -22.06 24.90 -15.38
CA PRO A 138 -22.85 26.00 -15.95
C PRO A 138 -23.59 26.83 -14.90
N ASP A 139 -23.79 26.26 -13.69
CA ASP A 139 -24.48 26.88 -12.58
C ASP A 139 -23.57 27.77 -11.70
N SER A 140 -22.23 27.61 -11.78
CA SER A 140 -21.24 28.32 -10.97
C SER A 140 -20.45 29.37 -11.79
N LYS A 141 -21.14 30.37 -12.35
CA LYS A 141 -20.50 31.39 -13.22
C LYS A 141 -19.46 32.29 -12.53
N THR A 142 -19.43 32.31 -11.19
CA THR A 142 -18.57 33.19 -10.38
C THR A 142 -17.31 32.50 -9.87
N VAL A 143 -17.17 31.18 -10.07
CA VAL A 143 -16.12 30.37 -9.46
C VAL A 143 -15.34 29.65 -10.56
N ASP A 144 -14.04 29.90 -10.63
CA ASP A 144 -13.16 29.14 -11.52
C ASP A 144 -12.78 27.79 -10.88
N GLU A 145 -13.36 26.71 -11.39
CA GLU A 145 -13.14 25.33 -10.94
C GLU A 145 -11.97 24.68 -11.69
N ALA A 146 -11.47 25.30 -12.76
CA ALA A 146 -10.41 24.75 -13.62
C ALA A 146 -9.10 24.46 -12.87
N HIS A 147 -8.86 25.15 -11.76
CA HIS A 147 -7.63 25.04 -10.94
C HIS A 147 -7.86 24.37 -9.59
N ARG A 148 -9.01 23.71 -9.40
CA ARG A 148 -9.46 23.24 -8.08
C ARG A 148 -9.05 21.80 -7.78
N TYR A 149 -8.98 20.96 -8.79
CA TYR A 149 -8.86 19.52 -8.60
C TYR A 149 -7.45 19.02 -8.91
N PHE A 150 -6.91 18.23 -7.98
CA PHE A 150 -5.58 17.64 -8.11
C PHE A 150 -5.69 16.13 -8.06
N LEU A 151 -4.97 15.45 -8.96
CA LEU A 151 -4.80 14.00 -8.92
C LEU A 151 -3.54 13.66 -8.13
N LEU A 152 -3.72 12.84 -7.10
CA LEU A 152 -2.66 12.32 -6.26
C LEU A 152 -2.57 10.82 -6.45
N GLU A 153 -1.36 10.34 -6.69
CA GLU A 153 -1.08 8.91 -6.65
C GLU A 153 0.06 8.63 -5.68
N ALA A 154 -0.23 7.83 -4.66
CA ALA A 154 0.73 7.38 -3.68
C ALA A 154 0.95 5.88 -3.82
N VAL A 155 2.21 5.46 -3.80
CA VAL A 155 2.61 4.05 -3.82
C VAL A 155 3.44 3.78 -2.58
N GLY A 156 2.97 2.86 -1.75
CA GLY A 156 3.70 2.34 -0.59
C GLY A 156 4.25 0.96 -0.89
N ARG A 157 5.49 0.71 -0.47
CA ARG A 157 6.18 -0.56 -0.62
C ARG A 157 6.75 -1.02 0.71
N VAL A 158 6.49 -2.28 1.04
CA VAL A 158 7.07 -3.00 2.17
C VAL A 158 7.53 -4.35 1.65
N GLU A 159 8.84 -4.62 1.71
CA GLU A 159 9.46 -5.82 1.16
C GLU A 159 9.11 -6.06 -0.33
N ASP A 160 8.38 -7.14 -0.61
CA ASP A 160 7.86 -7.58 -1.92
C ASP A 160 6.42 -7.10 -2.19
N THR A 161 5.77 -6.48 -1.21
CA THR A 161 4.39 -5.97 -1.35
C THR A 161 4.36 -4.50 -1.71
N CYS A 162 3.48 -4.14 -2.64
CA CYS A 162 3.26 -2.77 -3.09
C CYS A 162 1.76 -2.48 -3.12
N ARG A 163 1.36 -1.31 -2.64
CA ARG A 163 -0.02 -0.82 -2.69
C ARG A 163 -0.06 0.58 -3.27
N LYS A 164 -1.06 0.85 -4.12
CA LYS A 164 -1.27 2.13 -4.78
C LYS A 164 -2.59 2.72 -4.32
N ILE A 165 -2.55 4.00 -3.95
CA ILE A 165 -3.71 4.86 -3.73
C ILE A 165 -3.75 5.85 -4.88
N SER A 166 -4.91 6.00 -5.51
CA SER A 166 -5.16 7.03 -6.52
C SER A 166 -6.41 7.78 -6.07
N THR A 167 -6.27 9.09 -5.87
CA THR A 167 -7.34 9.92 -5.36
C THR A 167 -7.32 11.29 -6.02
N VAL A 168 -8.50 11.88 -6.15
CA VAL A 168 -8.66 13.27 -6.57
C VAL A 168 -9.03 14.07 -5.35
N ILE A 169 -8.29 15.14 -5.08
CA ILE A 169 -8.60 16.07 -4.01
C ILE A 169 -9.12 17.37 -4.60
N GLU A 170 -10.14 17.92 -3.95
CA GLU A 170 -10.62 19.26 -4.18
C GLU A 170 -9.88 20.21 -3.23
N LYS A 171 -9.28 21.25 -3.79
CA LYS A 171 -8.67 22.32 -3.01
C LYS A 171 -9.70 23.42 -2.76
N THR A 172 -10.18 23.53 -1.54
CA THR A 172 -10.96 24.69 -1.08
C THR A 172 -10.00 25.78 -0.59
N THR A 173 -9.72 26.78 -1.42
CA THR A 173 -9.09 28.01 -0.96
C THR A 173 -10.09 28.81 -0.14
N PRO A 174 -9.77 29.27 1.09
CA PRO A 174 -10.50 30.39 1.67
C PRO A 174 -10.26 31.60 0.74
N GLY A 175 -11.35 32.17 0.24
CA GLY A 175 -11.32 33.38 -0.58
C GLY A 175 -10.87 34.60 0.21
#